data_AF-A0A2S4Z4X3-F1
#
_entry.id   AF-A0A2S4Z4X3-F1
#
_cell.length_a   1.000
_cell.length_b   1.000
_cell.length_c   1.000
_cell.angle_alpha   90.00
_cell.angle_beta   90.00
_cell.angle_gamma   90.00
#
_symmetry.space_group_name_H-M   'P 1'
#
loop_
_entity.id
_entity.type
_entity.pdbx_description
1 polymer ?
#
loop_
_entity_poly.entity_id
_entity_poly.type
_entity_poly.pdbx_seq_one_letter_code
_entity_poly.pdbx_strand_id
1 'polypeptide(L)' 'MKAMNAMNVMSTAGRRRRTVRRGLSGRQLLAVQGALVGSVVATVIVKELPGIVRELRIYRMTGGLRARHRYP' A
#
# COMPACT_ATOMS: atom_id res chain seq x y z
N MET A 1 -28.54 -18.67 -49.94
CA MET A 1 -27.47 -18.97 -48.96
C MET A 1 -26.75 -17.69 -48.50
N LYS A 2 -27.47 -16.73 -47.89
CA LYS A 2 -26.90 -15.41 -47.47
C LYS A 2 -27.22 -15.04 -46.00
N ALA A 3 -28.18 -15.72 -45.38
CA ALA A 3 -28.62 -15.47 -44.01
C ALA A 3 -27.70 -16.11 -42.93
N MET A 4 -27.05 -17.25 -43.21
CA MET A 4 -26.13 -17.89 -42.24
C MET A 4 -24.87 -17.06 -41.96
N ASN A 5 -24.48 -16.16 -42.87
CA ASN A 5 -23.31 -15.31 -42.66
C ASN A 5 -23.60 -14.16 -41.67
N ALA A 6 -24.85 -13.67 -41.60
CA ALA A 6 -25.25 -12.61 -40.68
C ALA A 6 -25.26 -13.08 -39.21
N MET A 7 -25.61 -14.35 -38.96
CA MET A 7 -25.55 -14.93 -37.62
C MET A 7 -24.11 -15.10 -37.12
N ASN A 8 -23.16 -15.36 -38.02
CA ASN A 8 -21.74 -15.44 -37.66
C ASN A 8 -21.13 -14.06 -37.37
N VAL A 9 -21.65 -13.01 -38.01
CA VAL A 9 -21.30 -11.61 -37.69
C VAL A 9 -21.89 -11.19 -36.34
N MET A 10 -23.00 -11.76 -35.87
CA MET A 10 -23.58 -11.43 -34.55
C MET A 10 -22.94 -12.20 -33.37
N SER A 11 -22.15 -13.24 -33.66
CA SER A 11 -21.19 -13.84 -32.73
C SER A 11 -19.98 -12.95 -32.44
N THR A 12 -19.96 -11.72 -32.96
CA THR A 12 -19.18 -10.57 -32.46
C THR A 12 -19.54 -10.16 -31.01
N ALA A 13 -20.22 -11.04 -30.27
CA ALA A 13 -20.26 -11.09 -28.80
C ALA A 13 -18.88 -11.28 -28.13
N GLY A 14 -17.80 -10.75 -28.72
CA GLY A 14 -16.43 -10.87 -28.25
C GLY A 14 -15.78 -9.51 -28.02
N ARG A 15 -15.70 -9.09 -26.76
CA ARG A 15 -14.59 -8.26 -26.23
C ARG A 15 -14.38 -6.87 -26.83
N ARG A 16 -15.43 -6.09 -27.10
CA ARG A 16 -15.28 -4.64 -27.33
C ARG A 16 -15.84 -3.74 -26.25
N ARG A 17 -15.85 -4.19 -24.99
CA ARG A 17 -15.53 -3.29 -23.87
C ARG A 17 -14.05 -2.94 -23.93
N ARG A 18 -13.65 -2.16 -24.95
CA ARG A 18 -12.49 -1.29 -24.85
C ARG A 18 -12.87 -0.20 -23.86
N THR A 19 -12.89 -0.56 -22.57
CA THR A 19 -12.45 0.41 -21.57
C THR A 19 -11.15 0.96 -22.12
N VAL A 20 -11.12 2.27 -22.36
CA VAL A 20 -9.92 3.05 -22.65
C VAL A 20 -9.03 2.97 -21.41
N ARG A 21 -8.52 1.77 -21.11
CA ARG A 21 -7.37 1.60 -20.25
C ARG A 21 -6.24 2.10 -21.14
N ARG A 22 -5.96 3.41 -21.06
CA ARG A 22 -4.59 3.88 -21.20
C ARG A 22 -3.80 2.99 -20.24
N GLY A 23 -3.22 1.92 -20.78
CA GLY A 23 -2.57 0.91 -19.97
C GLY A 23 -1.47 1.62 -19.21
N LEU A 24 -1.67 1.82 -17.90
CA LEU A 24 -0.56 2.16 -17.03
C LEU A 24 0.48 1.07 -17.27
N SER A 25 1.65 1.48 -17.75
CA SER A 25 2.74 0.53 -18.00
C SER A 25 3.01 -0.24 -16.70
N GLY A 26 3.41 -1.50 -16.78
CA GLY A 26 3.70 -2.31 -15.58
C GLY A 26 4.66 -1.60 -14.61
N ARG A 27 5.59 -0.79 -15.14
CA ARG A 27 6.49 0.07 -14.36
C ARG A 27 5.75 1.14 -13.54
N GLN A 28 4.73 1.78 -14.11
CA GLN A 28 3.93 2.77 -13.39
C GLN A 28 3.10 2.13 -12.28
N LEU A 29 2.56 0.94 -12.51
CA LEU A 29 1.85 0.19 -11.46
C LEU A 29 2.78 -0.20 -10.31
N LEU A 30 3.98 -0.69 -10.62
CA LEU A 30 4.99 -1.02 -9.60
C LEU A 30 5.41 0.21 -8.80
N ALA A 31 5.63 1.35 -9.47
CA ALA A 31 5.97 2.60 -8.79
C ALA A 31 4.86 3.06 -7.83
N VAL A 32 3.59 3.01 -8.27
CA VAL A 32 2.44 3.40 -7.45
C VAL A 32 2.25 2.43 -6.27
N GLN A 33 2.41 1.12 -6.49
CA GLN A 33 2.34 0.14 -5.40
C GLN A 33 3.46 0.36 -4.38
N GLY A 34 4.69 0.60 -4.84
CA GLY A 34 5.82 0.92 -3.97
C GLY A 34 5.59 2.20 -3.17
N ALA A 35 5.07 3.25 -3.79
CA ALA A 35 4.71 4.49 -3.11
C ALA A 35 3.60 4.30 -2.07
N LEU A 36 2.56 3.52 -2.39
CA LEU A 36 1.48 3.20 -1.47
C LEU A 36 1.99 2.43 -0.24
N VAL A 37 2.73 1.33 -0.44
CA VAL A 37 3.28 0.55 0.67
C VAL A 37 4.29 1.39 1.47
N GLY A 38 5.16 2.12 0.78
CA GLY A 38 6.17 2.98 1.41
C GLY A 38 5.56 4.07 2.27
N SER A 39 4.50 4.74 1.80
CA SER A 39 3.82 5.79 2.57
C SER A 39 3.11 5.26 3.82
N VAL A 40 2.50 4.07 3.74
CA VAL A 40 1.90 3.42 4.91
C VAL A 40 2.97 3.12 5.97
N VAL A 41 4.06 2.48 5.57
CA VAL A 41 5.19 2.15 6.47
C VAL A 41 5.79 3.42 7.08
N ALA A 42 6.03 4.45 6.25
CA ALA A 42 6.56 5.74 6.72
C ALA A 42 5.63 6.40 7.74
N THR A 43 4.31 6.34 7.52
CA THR A 43 3.32 6.90 8.46
C THR A 43 3.35 6.19 9.80
N VAL A 44 3.43 4.85 9.80
CA VAL A 44 3.57 4.05 11.03
C VAL A 44 4.86 4.44 11.74
N ILE A 45 5.99 4.50 11.04
CA ILE A 45 7.28 4.89 11.63
C ILE A 45 7.20 6.29 12.25
N VAL A 46 6.66 7.29 11.55
CA VAL A 46 6.54 8.66 12.05
C VAL A 46 5.63 8.76 13.27
N LYS A 47 4.59 7.91 13.37
CA LYS A 47 3.68 7.90 14.53
C LYS A 47 4.22 7.10 15.72
N GLU A 48 4.87 5.97 15.48
CA GLU A 48 5.33 5.06 16.52
C GLU A 48 6.72 5.44 17.07
N LEU A 49 7.61 5.98 16.24
CA LEU A 49 8.93 6.45 16.68
C LEU A 49 8.88 7.47 17.83
N PRO A 50 8.07 8.55 17.80
CA PRO A 50 8.01 9.48 18.92
C PRO A 50 7.47 8.83 20.19
N GLY A 51 6.62 7.81 20.09
CA GLY A 51 6.17 7.02 21.24
C GLY A 51 7.33 6.24 21.88
N ILE A 52 8.07 5.49 21.07
CA ILE A 52 9.23 4.71 21.53
C ILE A 52 10.32 5.64 22.09
N VAL A 53 10.63 6.73 21.38
CA VAL A 53 11.63 7.72 21.81
C VAL A 53 11.18 8.41 23.09
N ARG A 54 9.88 8.71 23.24
CA ARG A 54 9.32 9.27 24.48
C ARG A 54 9.48 8.31 25.65
N GLU A 55 9.17 7.03 25.46
CA GLU A 55 9.31 5.99 26.49
C GLU A 55 10.79 5.83 26.90
N LEU A 56 11.70 5.74 25.93
CA LEU A 56 13.15 5.70 26.15
C LEU A 56 13.68 6.95 26.85
N ARG A 57 13.15 8.13 26.51
CA ARG A 57 13.52 9.40 27.15
C ARG A 57 13.05 9.43 28.59
N ILE A 58 11.83 8.99 28.87
CA ILE A 58 11.31 8.82 30.23
C ILE A 58 12.22 7.84 30.96
N TYR A 59 12.53 6.70 30.37
CA TYR A 59 13.42 5.70 30.96
C TYR A 59 14.80 6.26 31.29
N ARG A 60 15.38 7.13 30.45
CA ARG A 60 16.63 7.85 30.78
C ARG A 60 16.44 8.88 31.89
N MET A 61 15.35 9.64 31.87
CA MET A 61 15.06 10.68 32.88
C MET A 61 14.76 10.09 34.26
N THR A 62 14.06 8.97 34.32
CA THR A 62 13.77 8.25 35.56
C THR A 62 14.93 7.37 36.01
N GLY A 63 16.07 7.34 35.30
CA GLY A 63 17.24 6.55 35.67
C GLY A 63 17.10 5.03 35.41
N GLY A 64 16.07 4.61 34.68
CA GLY A 64 15.80 3.23 34.28
C GLY A 64 15.69 2.27 35.48
N LEU A 65 15.99 0.97 35.24
CA LEU A 65 16.08 -0.07 36.28
C LEU A 65 16.97 0.31 37.48
N ARG A 66 17.86 1.30 37.33
CA ARG A 66 18.75 1.78 38.39
C ARG A 66 18.07 2.68 39.41
N ALA A 67 16.97 3.36 39.08
CA ALA A 67 16.18 4.11 40.07
C ALA A 67 15.25 3.20 40.90
N ARG A 68 14.85 2.06 40.35
CA ARG A 68 14.06 1.03 41.04
C ARG A 68 14.85 0.33 42.16
N HIS A 69 16.18 0.49 42.21
CA HIS A 69 17.06 -0.07 43.23
C HIS A 69 17.23 0.87 44.46
N ARG A 70 16.70 2.10 44.41
CA ARG A 70 16.86 3.11 45.47
C ARG A 70 15.61 3.33 46.32
N TYR A 71 14.73 2.33 46.38
CA TYR A 71 13.76 2.16 47.47
C TYR A 71 13.73 0.66 47.83
N PRO A 72 14.11 0.28 49.06
CA PRO A 72 13.92 -1.07 49.57
C PRO A 72 12.42 -1.44 49.67
#